data_AF-A0A9E3TZS7-F1
#
_entry.id   AF-A0A9E3TZS7-F1
#
_cell.length_a   1.000
_cell.length_b   1.000
_cell.length_c   1.000
_cell.angle_alpha   90.00
_cell.angle_beta   90.00
_cell.angle_gamma   90.00
#
_symmetry.space_group_name_H-M   'P 1'
#
loop_
_entity.id
_entity.type
_entity.pdbx_description
1 polymer ?
#
loop_
_entity_poly.entity_id
_entity_poly.type
_entity_poly.pdbx_seq_one_letter_code
_entity_poly.pdbx_strand_id
1 'polypeptide(L)'
;MAIDKYQPCPCGSGKKIKFCCTADLLGELEKLQRMLDGEQRLACLEHIVHLLEKHPRVPALLSIKAMLENELGNVEQADKTIDELLEVMPNSPVAMAERARLMAGQGQAVEAARCLQHALNAAEEAFPVRVYNVLGFVAGALLERGLFAAARAHFLLQVSLGGKDDPSGASLLMELNSAPGVSLLLKQDTRFAEAAEGASYKREFDEAMELVGRARWLAGHDKLAALAEKHGRDPAIRHNLAMLRCFLGQEEDAAKSWRICSSLTEPTSLEDAVEAEAMAQLLDGRPLGAEVPIV
;
A
#
# COMPACT_ATOMS: atom_id res chain seq x y z
N MET A 1 6.50 -2.29 28.15
CA MET A 1 6.07 -1.08 28.90
C MET A 1 4.60 -1.21 29.31
N ALA A 2 4.11 -0.47 30.30
CA ALA A 2 2.69 -0.46 30.61
C ALA A 2 1.90 0.19 29.47
N ILE A 3 0.77 -0.41 29.07
CA ILE A 3 -0.12 0.18 28.06
C ILE A 3 -0.83 1.36 28.71
N ASP A 4 -0.73 2.52 28.06
CA ASP A 4 -1.50 3.69 28.50
C ASP A 4 -2.91 3.62 27.89
N LYS A 5 -3.94 3.73 28.72
CA LYS A 5 -5.35 3.78 28.31
C LYS A 5 -5.67 4.92 27.32
N TYR A 6 -4.78 5.91 27.19
CA TYR A 6 -4.88 7.00 26.22
C TYR A 6 -4.22 6.68 24.86
N GLN A 7 -3.54 5.55 24.72
CA GLN A 7 -3.02 5.08 23.44
C GLN A 7 -4.15 4.68 22.49
N PRO A 8 -3.90 4.72 21.17
CA PRO A 8 -4.84 4.20 20.17
C PRO A 8 -5.20 2.75 20.45
N CYS A 9 -6.48 2.41 20.31
CA CYS A 9 -6.94 1.04 20.51
C CYS A 9 -6.35 0.13 19.42
N PRO A 10 -5.85 -1.07 19.79
CA PRO A 10 -5.35 -2.02 18.82
C PRO A 10 -6.37 -2.44 17.77
N CYS A 11 -7.67 -2.22 17.92
CA CYS A 11 -8.61 -2.50 16.82
C CYS A 11 -8.43 -1.58 15.59
N GLY A 12 -7.67 -0.49 15.67
CA GLY A 12 -7.43 0.39 14.52
C GLY A 12 -8.59 1.33 14.19
N SER A 13 -9.57 1.49 15.08
CA SER A 13 -10.70 2.42 14.91
C SER A 13 -10.36 3.91 15.08
N GLY A 14 -9.10 4.26 15.33
CA GLY A 14 -8.66 5.62 15.70
C GLY A 14 -9.00 6.05 17.12
N LYS A 15 -9.93 5.37 17.81
CA LYS A 15 -10.31 5.68 19.20
C LYS A 15 -9.24 5.25 20.20
N LYS A 16 -9.12 5.99 21.31
CA LYS A 16 -8.27 5.60 22.45
C LYS A 16 -8.84 4.38 23.17
N ILE A 17 -7.98 3.56 23.79
CA ILE A 17 -8.36 2.31 24.48
C ILE A 17 -9.54 2.51 25.44
N LYS A 18 -9.47 3.52 26.32
CA LYS A 18 -10.54 3.80 27.31
C LYS A 18 -11.90 4.19 26.71
N PHE A 19 -11.96 4.49 25.41
CA PHE A 19 -13.17 4.92 24.69
C PHE A 19 -13.52 3.95 23.56
N CYS A 20 -13.01 2.71 23.61
CA CYS A 20 -13.16 1.73 22.54
C CYS A 20 -13.53 0.34 23.10
N CYS A 21 -13.36 -0.70 22.29
CA CYS A 21 -13.80 -2.08 22.55
C CYS A 21 -13.04 -2.82 23.66
N THR A 22 -12.01 -2.22 24.26
CA THR A 22 -11.16 -2.83 25.29
C THR A 22 -11.04 -1.97 26.53
N ALA A 23 -12.00 -1.09 26.79
CA ALA A 23 -11.97 -0.21 27.96
C ALA A 23 -11.83 -1.00 29.28
N ASP A 24 -12.51 -2.15 29.38
CA ASP A 24 -12.48 -3.03 30.56
C ASP A 24 -11.42 -4.14 30.50
N LEU A 25 -10.64 -4.19 29.41
CA LEU A 25 -9.64 -5.24 29.15
C LEU A 25 -8.21 -4.72 29.20
N LEU A 26 -7.96 -3.57 29.84
CA LEU A 26 -6.64 -2.93 29.86
C LEU A 26 -5.55 -3.86 30.41
N GLY A 27 -5.80 -4.56 31.53
CA GLY A 27 -4.84 -5.49 32.12
C GLY A 27 -4.55 -6.72 31.23
N GLU A 28 -5.55 -7.18 30.47
CA GLU A 28 -5.36 -8.24 29.48
C GLU A 28 -4.53 -7.75 28.30
N LEU A 29 -4.79 -6.53 27.80
CA LEU A 29 -3.97 -5.91 26.76
C LEU A 29 -2.50 -5.75 27.19
N GLU A 30 -2.24 -5.34 28.43
CA GLU A 30 -0.88 -5.28 28.98
C GLU A 30 -0.20 -6.64 29.03
N LYS A 31 -0.95 -7.70 29.33
CA LYS A 31 -0.44 -9.06 29.30
C LYS A 31 -0.11 -9.49 27.86
N LEU A 32 -1.01 -9.24 26.91
CA LEU A 32 -0.79 -9.52 25.50
C LEU A 32 0.44 -8.79 24.97
N GLN A 33 0.60 -7.50 25.28
CA GLN A 33 1.77 -6.73 24.88
C GLN A 33 3.06 -7.33 25.44
N ARG A 34 3.09 -7.72 26.72
CA ARG A 34 4.28 -8.38 27.29
C ARG A 34 4.62 -9.70 26.60
N MET A 35 3.61 -10.48 26.20
CA MET A 35 3.83 -11.72 25.46
C MET A 35 4.36 -11.45 24.04
N LEU A 36 3.84 -10.41 23.37
CA LEU A 36 4.35 -9.96 22.07
C LEU A 36 5.79 -9.45 22.16
N ASP A 37 6.08 -8.59 23.14
CA ASP A 37 7.43 -8.06 23.43
C ASP A 37 8.42 -9.18 23.77
N GLY A 38 7.96 -10.24 24.42
CA GLY A 38 8.75 -11.43 24.74
C GLY A 38 8.80 -12.49 23.63
N GLU A 39 8.30 -12.19 22.42
CA GLU A 39 8.21 -13.09 21.27
C GLU A 39 7.43 -14.40 21.50
N GLN A 40 6.56 -14.42 22.50
CA GLN A 40 5.75 -15.59 22.88
C GLN A 40 4.49 -15.69 22.01
N ARG A 41 4.65 -15.76 20.69
CA ARG A 41 3.55 -15.67 19.70
C ARG A 41 2.48 -16.75 19.89
N LEU A 42 2.89 -18.01 20.07
CA LEU A 42 1.95 -19.13 20.24
C LEU A 42 1.16 -18.99 21.56
N ALA A 43 1.84 -18.74 22.68
CA ALA A 43 1.18 -18.56 23.97
C ALA A 43 0.26 -17.32 23.97
N CYS A 44 0.64 -16.26 23.26
CA CYS A 44 -0.19 -15.07 23.10
C CYS A 44 -1.47 -15.42 22.34
N LEU A 45 -1.37 -16.19 21.24
CA LEU A 45 -2.51 -16.66 20.46
C LEU A 45 -3.45 -17.53 21.32
N GLU A 46 -2.92 -18.49 22.07
CA GLU A 46 -3.70 -19.32 23.00
C GLU A 46 -4.43 -18.48 24.06
N HIS A 47 -3.76 -17.48 24.63
CA HIS A 47 -4.37 -16.57 25.61
C HIS A 47 -5.49 -15.73 24.98
N ILE A 48 -5.34 -15.28 23.73
CA ILE A 48 -6.40 -14.54 23.01
C ILE A 48 -7.60 -15.44 22.72
N VAL A 49 -7.38 -16.70 22.34
CA VAL A 49 -8.48 -17.66 22.11
C VAL A 49 -9.31 -17.82 23.39
N HIS A 50 -8.66 -18.01 24.54
CA HIS A 50 -9.35 -18.08 25.85
C HIS A 50 -10.08 -16.79 26.22
N LEU A 51 -9.50 -15.62 25.89
CA LEU A 51 -10.19 -14.34 26.11
C LEU A 51 -11.44 -14.20 25.24
N LEU A 52 -11.39 -14.67 23.99
CA LEU A 52 -12.53 -14.61 23.07
C LEU A 52 -13.66 -15.57 23.46
N GLU A 53 -13.38 -16.64 24.21
CA GLU A 53 -14.44 -17.47 24.81
C GLU A 53 -15.28 -16.69 25.83
N LYS A 54 -14.64 -15.79 26.59
CA LYS A 54 -15.29 -14.99 27.65
C LYS A 54 -15.82 -13.65 27.13
N HIS A 55 -15.14 -13.09 26.13
CA HIS A 55 -15.45 -11.82 25.50
C HIS A 55 -15.52 -12.01 23.98
N PRO A 56 -16.62 -12.61 23.48
CA PRO A 56 -16.74 -12.92 22.06
C PRO A 56 -16.70 -11.65 21.20
N ARG A 57 -16.14 -11.78 20.00
CA ARG A 57 -16.19 -10.76 18.94
C ARG A 57 -15.61 -9.38 19.32
N VAL A 58 -14.67 -9.32 20.27
CA VAL A 58 -13.97 -8.06 20.60
C VAL A 58 -12.98 -7.70 19.49
N PRO A 59 -13.17 -6.59 18.75
CA PRO A 59 -12.38 -6.28 17.56
C PRO A 59 -10.87 -6.18 17.79
N ALA A 60 -10.44 -5.64 18.94
CA ALA A 60 -9.01 -5.56 19.25
C ALA A 60 -8.39 -6.95 19.38
N LEU A 61 -9.07 -7.88 20.07
CA LEU A 61 -8.60 -9.27 20.24
C LEU A 61 -8.57 -10.01 18.91
N LEU A 62 -9.64 -9.91 18.11
CA LEU A 62 -9.69 -10.47 16.76
C LEU A 62 -8.57 -9.92 15.88
N SER A 63 -8.24 -8.62 15.98
CA SER A 63 -7.16 -8.04 15.18
C SER A 63 -5.77 -8.55 15.58
N ILE A 64 -5.52 -8.79 16.87
CA ILE A 64 -4.25 -9.35 17.34
C ILE A 64 -4.18 -10.84 17.00
N LYS A 65 -5.31 -11.56 17.09
CA LYS A 65 -5.43 -12.96 16.66
C LYS A 65 -5.09 -13.13 15.18
N ALA A 66 -5.70 -12.34 14.30
CA ALA A 66 -5.42 -12.37 12.87
C ALA A 66 -3.94 -12.10 12.55
N MET A 67 -3.34 -11.11 13.21
CA MET A 67 -1.91 -10.80 13.07
C MET A 67 -1.02 -11.99 13.47
N LEU A 68 -1.30 -12.62 14.62
CA LEU A 68 -0.54 -13.78 15.09
C LEU A 68 -0.73 -15.01 14.21
N GLU A 69 -1.94 -15.26 13.74
CA GLU A 69 -2.22 -16.37 12.81
C GLU A 69 -1.47 -16.17 11.49
N ASN A 70 -1.42 -14.94 10.96
CA ASN A 70 -0.58 -14.58 9.81
C ASN A 70 0.91 -14.86 10.07
N GLU A 71 1.44 -14.41 11.21
CA GLU A 71 2.86 -14.59 11.56
C GLU A 71 3.26 -16.05 11.76
N LEU A 72 2.34 -16.87 12.27
CA LEU A 72 2.55 -18.29 12.49
C LEU A 72 2.27 -19.14 11.24
N GLY A 73 1.84 -18.53 10.13
CA GLY A 73 1.52 -19.24 8.88
C GLY A 73 0.20 -20.02 8.94
N ASN A 74 -0.68 -19.71 9.89
CA ASN A 74 -2.00 -20.33 10.03
C ASN A 74 -3.01 -19.66 9.06
N VAL A 75 -2.76 -19.81 7.76
CA VAL A 75 -3.44 -19.11 6.66
C VAL A 75 -4.96 -19.20 6.74
N GLU A 76 -5.49 -20.40 6.94
CA GLU A 76 -6.95 -20.66 6.95
C GLU A 76 -7.64 -20.06 8.17
N GLN A 77 -6.95 -20.06 9.32
CA GLN A 77 -7.46 -19.48 10.55
C GLN A 77 -7.40 -17.95 10.48
N ALA A 78 -6.30 -17.40 9.94
CA ALA A 78 -6.14 -15.98 9.71
C ALA A 78 -7.27 -15.44 8.83
N ASP A 79 -7.56 -16.12 7.70
CA ASP A 79 -8.63 -15.70 6.79
C ASP A 79 -10.00 -15.63 7.50
N LYS A 80 -10.35 -16.69 8.25
CA LYS A 80 -11.60 -16.73 9.04
C LYS A 80 -11.67 -15.64 10.11
N THR A 81 -10.58 -15.41 10.85
CA THR A 81 -10.54 -14.37 11.89
C THR A 81 -10.67 -12.97 11.29
N ILE A 82 -10.03 -12.74 10.14
CA ILE A 82 -10.14 -11.45 9.43
C ILE A 82 -11.58 -11.26 8.91
N ASP A 83 -12.24 -12.31 8.42
CA ASP A 83 -13.67 -12.25 8.03
C ASP A 83 -14.55 -11.90 9.23
N GLU A 84 -14.35 -12.58 10.37
CA GLU A 84 -15.08 -12.28 11.60
C GLU A 84 -14.86 -10.83 12.07
N LEU A 85 -13.63 -10.32 11.95
CA LEU A 85 -13.30 -8.94 12.27
C LEU A 85 -14.00 -7.95 11.33
N LEU A 86 -14.08 -8.25 10.03
CA LEU A 86 -14.79 -7.43 9.06
C LEU A 86 -16.31 -7.47 9.27
N GLU A 87 -16.88 -8.56 9.76
CA GLU A 87 -18.29 -8.58 10.14
C GLU A 87 -18.59 -7.61 11.29
N VAL A 88 -17.71 -7.52 12.29
CA VAL A 88 -17.90 -6.63 13.45
C VAL A 88 -17.51 -5.19 13.12
N MET A 89 -16.50 -5.01 12.27
CA MET A 89 -16.01 -3.72 11.82
C MET A 89 -15.80 -3.72 10.30
N PRO A 90 -16.85 -3.46 9.50
CA PRO A 90 -16.79 -3.56 8.03
C PRO A 90 -15.73 -2.68 7.36
N ASN A 91 -15.40 -1.53 7.96
CA ASN A 91 -14.38 -0.62 7.46
C ASN A 91 -13.12 -0.65 8.33
N SER A 92 -12.70 -1.83 8.80
CA SER A 92 -11.53 -1.99 9.65
C SER A 92 -10.23 -1.86 8.83
N PRO A 93 -9.45 -0.78 8.99
CA PRO A 93 -8.19 -0.61 8.25
C PRO A 93 -7.20 -1.74 8.57
N VAL A 94 -7.22 -2.22 9.81
CA VAL A 94 -6.31 -3.29 10.24
C VAL A 94 -6.72 -4.66 9.72
N ALA A 95 -8.02 -4.93 9.54
CA ALA A 95 -8.46 -6.18 8.95
C ALA A 95 -8.06 -6.25 7.48
N MET A 96 -8.26 -5.15 6.75
CA MET A 96 -7.82 -5.01 5.36
C MET A 96 -6.29 -5.14 5.24
N ALA A 97 -5.52 -4.57 6.18
CA ALA A 97 -4.06 -4.73 6.21
C ALA A 97 -3.64 -6.19 6.46
N GLU A 98 -4.25 -6.88 7.43
CA GLU A 98 -3.95 -8.30 7.66
C GLU A 98 -4.36 -9.18 6.47
N ARG A 99 -5.43 -8.81 5.74
CA ARG A 99 -5.79 -9.49 4.49
C ARG A 99 -4.75 -9.25 3.40
N ALA A 100 -4.28 -8.02 3.24
CA ALA A 100 -3.19 -7.70 2.32
C ALA A 100 -1.91 -8.50 2.65
N ARG A 101 -1.58 -8.64 3.93
CA ARG A 101 -0.45 -9.47 4.38
C ARG A 101 -0.62 -10.94 4.03
N LEU A 102 -1.81 -11.50 4.26
CA LEU A 102 -2.16 -12.88 3.91
C LEU A 102 -2.01 -13.10 2.39
N MET A 103 -2.58 -12.21 1.58
CA MET A 103 -2.47 -12.25 0.11
C MET A 103 -1.03 -12.15 -0.37
N ALA A 104 -0.21 -11.27 0.25
CA ALA A 104 1.20 -11.13 -0.06
C ALA A 104 1.96 -12.45 0.21
N GLY A 105 1.71 -13.09 1.35
CA GLY A 105 2.31 -14.40 1.68
C GLY A 105 1.87 -15.55 0.77
N GLN A 106 0.69 -15.44 0.13
CA GLN A 106 0.20 -16.35 -0.90
C GLN A 106 0.73 -16.02 -2.31
N GLY A 107 1.58 -14.99 -2.42
CA GLY A 107 2.13 -14.51 -3.69
C GLY A 107 1.16 -13.67 -4.53
N GLN A 108 -0.03 -13.33 -4.03
CA GLN A 108 -1.01 -12.49 -4.73
C GLN A 108 -0.64 -11.00 -4.60
N ALA A 109 0.52 -10.62 -5.12
CA ALA A 109 1.16 -9.34 -4.82
C ALA A 109 0.34 -8.11 -5.26
N VAL A 110 -0.29 -8.16 -6.43
CA VAL A 110 -1.08 -7.03 -6.98
C VAL A 110 -2.40 -6.86 -6.21
N GLU A 111 -3.05 -7.98 -5.88
CA GLU A 111 -4.25 -8.01 -5.04
C GLU A 111 -3.94 -7.53 -3.62
N ALA A 112 -2.80 -7.93 -3.08
CA ALA A 112 -2.30 -7.45 -1.79
C ALA A 112 -2.09 -5.93 -1.79
N ALA A 113 -1.46 -5.38 -2.83
CA ALA A 113 -1.29 -3.93 -2.99
C ALA A 113 -2.65 -3.20 -3.06
N ARG A 114 -3.61 -3.74 -3.80
CA ARG A 114 -4.98 -3.20 -3.85
C ARG A 114 -5.68 -3.25 -2.49
N CYS A 115 -5.56 -4.37 -1.78
CA CYS A 115 -6.13 -4.54 -0.45
C CYS A 115 -5.50 -3.56 0.57
N LEU A 116 -4.18 -3.36 0.49
CA LEU A 116 -3.48 -2.35 1.28
C LEU A 116 -3.97 -0.93 0.96
N GLN A 117 -4.28 -0.61 -0.30
CA GLN A 117 -4.89 0.68 -0.64
C GLN A 117 -6.28 0.87 -0.01
N HIS A 118 -7.08 -0.19 0.12
CA HIS A 118 -8.32 -0.13 0.89
C HIS A 118 -8.07 0.10 2.38
N ALA A 119 -7.09 -0.59 2.96
CA ALA A 119 -6.67 -0.41 4.35
C ALA A 119 -6.23 1.03 4.64
N LEU A 120 -5.41 1.58 3.76
CA LEU A 120 -5.00 2.97 3.78
C LEU A 120 -6.25 3.85 3.72
N ASN A 121 -7.13 3.68 2.74
CA ASN A 121 -8.34 4.50 2.61
C ASN A 121 -9.27 4.48 3.83
N ALA A 122 -9.35 3.35 4.53
CA ALA A 122 -10.14 3.21 5.75
C ALA A 122 -9.51 3.90 6.99
N ALA A 123 -8.21 4.21 6.95
CA ALA A 123 -7.55 4.97 8.02
C ALA A 123 -7.77 6.48 7.82
N GLU A 124 -8.45 7.14 8.75
CA GLU A 124 -8.83 8.56 8.60
C GLU A 124 -7.66 9.53 8.89
N GLU A 125 -7.20 9.61 10.15
CA GLU A 125 -6.24 10.63 10.60
C GLU A 125 -4.79 10.15 10.64
N ALA A 126 -4.56 8.95 11.16
CA ALA A 126 -3.23 8.36 11.32
C ALA A 126 -3.27 6.89 10.98
N PHE A 127 -2.21 6.38 10.35
CA PHE A 127 -2.16 4.96 9.98
C PHE A 127 -1.85 4.14 11.24
N PRO A 128 -2.68 3.13 11.57
CA PRO A 128 -2.32 2.18 12.60
C PRO A 128 -0.96 1.55 12.28
N VAL A 129 -0.14 1.30 13.30
CA VAL A 129 1.18 0.66 13.16
C VAL A 129 1.09 -0.64 12.35
N ARG A 130 -0.01 -1.39 12.46
CA ARG A 130 -0.20 -2.60 11.65
C ARG A 130 -0.37 -2.32 10.16
N VAL A 131 -1.08 -1.25 9.78
CA VAL A 131 -1.17 -0.84 8.36
C VAL A 131 0.21 -0.44 7.84
N TYR A 132 1.00 0.26 8.68
CA TYR A 132 2.39 0.61 8.36
C TYR A 132 3.26 -0.64 8.14
N ASN A 133 3.26 -1.61 9.06
CA ASN A 133 4.08 -2.81 8.96
C ASN A 133 3.80 -3.63 7.68
N VAL A 134 2.56 -3.61 7.19
CA VAL A 134 2.16 -4.35 5.98
C VAL A 134 2.73 -3.75 4.70
N LEU A 135 3.13 -2.47 4.68
CA LEU A 135 3.80 -1.86 3.52
C LEU A 135 5.03 -2.64 3.09
N GLY A 136 5.88 -3.04 4.04
CA GLY A 136 7.10 -3.80 3.76
C GLY A 136 6.80 -5.20 3.21
N PHE A 137 5.78 -5.89 3.74
CA PHE A 137 5.37 -7.21 3.24
C PHE A 137 4.84 -7.15 1.81
N VAL A 138 3.99 -6.15 1.50
CA VAL A 138 3.47 -5.95 0.14
C VAL A 138 4.60 -5.55 -0.81
N ALA A 139 5.48 -4.64 -0.40
CA ALA A 139 6.64 -4.24 -1.20
C ALA A 139 7.55 -5.43 -1.53
N GLY A 140 7.82 -6.30 -0.56
CA GLY A 140 8.57 -7.55 -0.75
C GLY A 140 7.90 -8.49 -1.75
N ALA A 141 6.60 -8.75 -1.60
CA ALA A 141 5.86 -9.61 -2.53
C ALA A 141 5.82 -9.05 -3.97
N LEU A 142 5.71 -7.72 -4.12
CA LEU A 142 5.82 -7.06 -5.43
C LEU A 142 7.21 -7.25 -6.03
N LEU A 143 8.27 -7.13 -5.21
CA LEU A 143 9.64 -7.32 -5.65
C LEU A 143 9.92 -8.77 -6.09
N GLU A 144 9.43 -9.76 -5.34
CA GLU A 144 9.54 -11.18 -5.69
C GLU A 144 8.86 -11.50 -7.04
N ARG A 145 7.80 -10.77 -7.38
CA ARG A 145 7.13 -10.84 -8.68
C ARG A 145 7.82 -10.05 -9.79
N GLY A 146 8.91 -9.32 -9.49
CA GLY A 146 9.61 -8.48 -10.45
C GLY A 146 8.95 -7.13 -10.73
N LEU A 147 7.93 -6.75 -9.96
CA LEU A 147 7.17 -5.50 -10.12
C LEU A 147 7.95 -4.33 -9.48
N PHE A 148 9.12 -4.01 -10.03
CA PHE A 148 10.12 -3.15 -9.39
C PHE A 148 9.60 -1.73 -9.10
N ALA A 149 8.86 -1.12 -10.03
CA ALA A 149 8.31 0.23 -9.83
C ALA A 149 7.30 0.25 -8.68
N ALA A 150 6.45 -0.77 -8.59
CA ALA A 150 5.47 -0.93 -7.50
C ALA A 150 6.19 -1.14 -6.17
N ALA A 151 7.14 -2.07 -6.11
CA ALA A 151 7.92 -2.36 -4.90
C ALA A 151 8.65 -1.10 -4.39
N ARG A 152 9.33 -0.38 -5.30
CA ARG A 152 10.05 0.87 -4.97
C ARG A 152 9.11 1.92 -4.40
N ALA A 153 7.94 2.13 -5.01
CA ALA A 153 6.96 3.09 -4.53
C ALA A 153 6.48 2.77 -3.11
N HIS A 154 6.23 1.49 -2.81
CA HIS A 154 5.81 1.06 -1.47
C HIS A 154 6.93 1.21 -0.43
N PHE A 155 8.19 0.90 -0.77
CA PHE A 155 9.32 1.16 0.13
C PHE A 155 9.53 2.65 0.38
N LEU A 156 9.42 3.50 -0.64
CA LEU A 156 9.46 4.95 -0.49
C LEU A 156 8.36 5.46 0.45
N LEU A 157 7.14 4.94 0.29
CA LEU A 157 6.04 5.25 1.19
C LEU A 157 6.36 4.82 2.63
N GLN A 158 6.87 3.61 2.83
CA GLN A 158 7.28 3.14 4.16
C GLN A 158 8.35 4.03 4.79
N VAL A 159 9.37 4.45 4.03
CA VAL A 159 10.41 5.39 4.51
C VAL A 159 9.80 6.74 4.88
N SER A 160 8.89 7.26 4.06
CA SER A 160 8.25 8.56 4.30
C SER A 160 7.40 8.58 5.58
N LEU A 161 6.84 7.42 5.96
CA LEU A 161 5.99 7.28 7.14
C LEU A 161 6.78 6.89 8.40
N GLY A 162 7.83 6.08 8.27
CA GLY A 162 8.63 5.57 9.39
C GLY A 162 9.63 6.58 9.95
N GLY A 163 10.07 7.54 9.15
CA GLY A 163 11.07 8.52 9.58
C GLY A 163 12.39 7.87 9.99
N LYS A 164 13.04 8.38 11.05
CA LYS A 164 14.34 7.88 11.52
C LYS A 164 14.23 6.67 12.46
N ASP A 165 13.01 6.33 12.90
CA ASP A 165 12.78 5.33 13.94
C ASP A 165 12.64 3.90 13.38
N ASP A 166 12.45 3.75 12.07
CA ASP A 166 12.48 2.47 11.36
C ASP A 166 13.41 2.52 10.12
N PRO A 167 14.63 2.00 10.20
CA PRO A 167 15.55 1.98 9.07
C PRO A 167 15.24 0.88 8.04
N SER A 168 14.33 -0.06 8.31
CA SER A 168 14.14 -1.26 7.50
C SER A 168 13.72 -0.94 6.05
N GLY A 169 12.76 -0.03 5.88
CA GLY A 169 12.34 0.44 4.55
C GLY A 169 13.47 1.13 3.79
N ALA A 170 14.35 1.86 4.49
CA ALA A 170 15.47 2.57 3.88
C ALA A 170 16.57 1.60 3.40
N SER A 171 16.86 0.55 4.18
CA SER A 171 17.80 -0.51 3.78
C SER A 171 17.35 -1.23 2.51
N LEU A 172 16.09 -1.67 2.45
CA LEU A 172 15.55 -2.38 1.28
C LEU A 172 15.48 -1.47 0.04
N LEU A 173 15.10 -0.20 0.22
CA LEU A 173 15.13 0.78 -0.86
C LEU A 173 16.55 1.03 -1.38
N MET A 174 17.55 1.07 -0.50
CA MET A 174 18.96 1.22 -0.87
C MET A 174 19.46 0.00 -1.67
N GLU A 175 19.11 -1.21 -1.24
CA GLU A 175 19.43 -2.45 -1.97
C GLU A 175 18.80 -2.43 -3.37
N LEU A 176 17.52 -2.10 -3.47
CA LEU A 176 16.80 -2.01 -4.74
C LEU A 176 17.42 -0.98 -5.69
N ASN A 177 17.76 0.21 -5.18
CA ASN A 177 18.40 1.26 -5.98
C ASN A 177 19.81 0.88 -6.42
N SER A 178 20.53 0.08 -5.62
CA SER A 178 21.89 -0.39 -5.92
C SER A 178 21.92 -1.62 -6.83
N ALA A 179 20.79 -2.29 -7.07
CA ALA A 179 20.72 -3.52 -7.83
C ALA A 179 21.11 -3.29 -9.31
N PRO A 180 22.21 -3.89 -9.83
CA PRO A 180 22.67 -3.64 -11.20
C PRO A 180 21.72 -4.17 -12.28
N GLY A 181 20.88 -5.15 -11.95
CA GLY A 181 19.89 -5.73 -12.85
C GLY A 181 18.61 -4.89 -13.03
N VAL A 182 18.44 -3.81 -12.26
CA VAL A 182 17.25 -2.95 -12.34
C VAL A 182 17.59 -1.69 -13.13
N SER A 183 16.81 -1.40 -14.17
CA SER A 183 16.96 -0.22 -15.02
C SER A 183 16.94 1.09 -14.22
N LEU A 184 17.75 2.06 -14.63
CA LEU A 184 17.79 3.40 -14.00
C LEU A 184 16.45 4.13 -14.12
N LEU A 185 15.70 3.91 -15.19
CA LEU A 185 14.37 4.51 -15.38
C LEU A 185 13.39 4.08 -14.27
N LEU A 186 13.46 2.83 -13.80
CA LEU A 186 12.63 2.32 -12.71
C LEU A 186 13.06 2.86 -11.33
N LYS A 187 14.25 3.48 -11.26
CA LYS A 187 14.84 4.05 -10.04
C LYS A 187 14.74 5.57 -9.98
N GLN A 188 14.28 6.21 -11.05
CA GLN A 188 14.17 7.66 -11.13
C GLN A 188 13.04 8.15 -10.23
N ASP A 189 13.27 9.28 -9.57
CA ASP A 189 12.23 9.98 -8.82
C ASP A 189 11.42 10.85 -9.76
N THR A 190 10.49 10.21 -10.47
CA THR A 190 9.52 10.90 -11.31
C THR A 190 8.54 11.68 -10.44
N ARG A 191 8.35 12.96 -10.74
CA ARG A 191 7.37 13.81 -10.05
C ARG A 191 6.01 13.71 -10.72
N PHE A 192 4.96 13.79 -9.91
CA PHE A 192 3.63 14.02 -10.43
C PHE A 192 3.54 15.40 -11.07
N ALA A 193 2.84 15.48 -12.20
CA ALA A 193 2.55 16.71 -12.91
C ALA A 193 1.39 17.47 -12.25
N GLU A 194 1.36 18.78 -12.48
CA GLU A 194 0.27 19.66 -12.05
C GLU A 194 -0.68 19.96 -13.21
N ALA A 195 -1.96 20.17 -12.91
CA ALA A 195 -2.91 20.66 -13.90
C ALA A 195 -2.62 22.12 -14.26
N ALA A 196 -2.81 22.47 -15.54
CA ALA A 196 -2.70 23.86 -15.98
C ALA A 196 -3.67 24.78 -15.21
N GLU A 197 -3.22 26.00 -14.87
CA GLU A 197 -3.98 26.96 -14.04
C GLU A 197 -5.38 27.28 -14.56
N GLY A 198 -5.60 27.26 -15.88
CA GLY A 198 -6.89 27.52 -16.52
C GLY A 198 -7.72 26.27 -16.85
N ALA A 199 -7.27 25.08 -16.46
CA ALA A 199 -7.95 23.85 -16.81
C ALA A 199 -9.33 23.76 -16.14
N SER A 200 -10.36 23.48 -16.92
CA SER A 200 -11.73 23.35 -16.40
C SER A 200 -11.91 22.20 -15.40
N TYR A 201 -11.00 21.22 -15.43
CA TYR A 201 -10.94 20.06 -14.53
C TYR A 201 -9.94 20.21 -13.38
N LYS A 202 -9.31 21.39 -13.21
CA LYS A 202 -8.24 21.59 -12.21
C LYS A 202 -8.68 21.22 -10.81
N ARG A 203 -9.91 21.57 -10.41
CA ARG A 203 -10.44 21.25 -9.08
C ARG A 203 -10.53 19.74 -8.85
N GLU A 204 -11.12 19.00 -9.78
CA GLU A 204 -11.24 17.55 -9.70
C GLU A 204 -9.88 16.84 -9.76
N PHE A 205 -8.93 17.41 -10.51
CA PHE A 205 -7.55 16.93 -10.57
C PHE A 205 -6.83 17.14 -9.23
N ASP A 206 -6.92 18.34 -8.66
CA ASP A 206 -6.27 18.68 -7.39
C ASP A 206 -6.85 17.81 -6.25
N GLU A 207 -8.17 17.54 -6.25
CA GLU A 207 -8.79 16.57 -5.32
C GLU A 207 -8.20 15.15 -5.47
N ALA A 208 -7.94 14.71 -6.70
CA ALA A 208 -7.30 13.42 -6.93
C ALA A 208 -5.86 13.40 -6.42
N MET A 209 -5.11 14.48 -6.65
CA MET A 209 -3.72 14.60 -6.22
C MET A 209 -3.57 14.75 -4.70
N GLU A 210 -4.55 15.35 -4.02
CA GLU A 210 -4.60 15.36 -2.56
C GLU A 210 -4.71 13.94 -1.99
N LEU A 211 -5.54 13.08 -2.59
CA LEU A 211 -5.63 11.66 -2.22
C LEU A 211 -4.29 10.94 -2.46
N VAL A 212 -3.66 11.17 -3.61
CA VAL A 212 -2.34 10.59 -3.94
C VAL A 212 -1.28 11.00 -2.91
N GLY A 213 -1.24 12.28 -2.53
CA GLY A 213 -0.32 12.81 -1.52
C GLY A 213 -0.54 12.19 -0.13
N ARG A 214 -1.75 11.73 0.17
CA ARG A 214 -2.09 10.98 1.38
C ARG A 214 -1.96 9.46 1.20
N ALA A 215 -1.22 9.00 0.19
CA ALA A 215 -0.99 7.60 -0.14
C ALA A 215 -2.25 6.80 -0.53
N ARG A 216 -3.33 7.45 -0.94
CA ARG A 216 -4.57 6.83 -1.47
C ARG A 216 -4.47 6.69 -2.98
N TRP A 217 -3.45 5.98 -3.45
CA TRP A 217 -3.13 5.83 -4.85
C TRP A 217 -4.27 5.23 -5.67
N LEU A 218 -4.98 4.24 -5.13
CA LEU A 218 -6.13 3.65 -5.85
C LEU A 218 -7.27 4.66 -6.04
N ALA A 219 -7.62 5.41 -4.99
CA ALA A 219 -8.69 6.41 -5.07
C ALA A 219 -8.30 7.59 -5.99
N GLY A 220 -7.04 8.04 -5.92
CA GLY A 220 -6.50 9.04 -6.83
C GLY A 220 -6.46 8.55 -8.28
N HIS A 221 -6.07 7.29 -8.50
CA HIS A 221 -6.09 6.62 -9.80
C HIS A 221 -7.50 6.64 -10.39
N ASP A 222 -8.51 6.24 -9.62
CA ASP A 222 -9.89 6.14 -10.13
C ASP A 222 -10.45 7.52 -10.52
N LYS A 223 -10.14 8.56 -9.74
CA LYS A 223 -10.50 9.95 -10.10
C LYS A 223 -9.77 10.41 -11.37
N LEU A 224 -8.48 10.16 -11.51
CA LEU A 224 -7.71 10.52 -12.72
C LEU A 224 -8.17 9.72 -13.94
N ALA A 225 -8.53 8.44 -13.77
CA ALA A 225 -9.07 7.61 -14.84
C ALA A 225 -10.41 8.18 -15.34
N ALA A 226 -11.31 8.59 -14.43
CA ALA A 226 -12.56 9.25 -14.80
C ALA A 226 -12.34 10.61 -15.50
N LEU A 227 -11.31 11.37 -15.13
CA LEU A 227 -10.91 12.58 -15.86
C LEU A 227 -10.36 12.25 -17.25
N ALA A 228 -9.59 11.18 -17.39
CA ALA A 228 -9.02 10.74 -18.66
C ALA A 228 -10.08 10.30 -19.68
N GLU A 229 -11.29 9.92 -19.26
CA GLU A 229 -12.41 9.66 -20.18
C GLU A 229 -12.86 10.93 -20.92
N LYS A 230 -12.77 12.09 -20.26
CA LYS A 230 -13.22 13.39 -20.79
C LYS A 230 -12.08 14.22 -21.37
N HIS A 231 -10.90 14.10 -20.77
CA HIS A 231 -9.70 14.90 -21.06
C HIS A 231 -8.53 13.98 -21.45
N GLY A 232 -8.81 12.93 -22.23
CA GLY A 232 -7.90 11.82 -22.48
C GLY A 232 -6.63 12.11 -23.29
N ARG A 233 -6.36 13.36 -23.67
CA ARG A 233 -5.05 13.74 -24.24
C ARG A 233 -4.30 14.75 -23.36
N ASP A 234 -4.82 15.07 -22.18
CA ASP A 234 -4.13 15.94 -21.25
C ASP A 234 -2.85 15.26 -20.72
N PRO A 235 -1.67 15.91 -20.87
CA PRO A 235 -0.40 15.34 -20.44
C PRO A 235 -0.31 15.07 -18.95
N ALA A 236 -0.81 15.99 -18.10
CA ALA A 236 -0.72 15.84 -16.66
C ALA A 236 -1.56 14.65 -16.15
N ILE A 237 -2.80 14.53 -16.65
CA ILE A 237 -3.67 13.38 -16.34
C ILE A 237 -3.02 12.07 -16.79
N ARG A 238 -2.49 12.02 -18.03
CA ARG A 238 -1.91 10.78 -18.59
C ARG A 238 -0.64 10.37 -17.85
N HIS A 239 0.25 11.32 -17.57
CA HIS A 239 1.49 11.08 -16.81
C HIS A 239 1.20 10.55 -15.41
N ASN A 240 0.33 11.24 -14.66
CA ASN A 240 0.01 10.84 -13.29
C ASN A 240 -0.72 9.49 -13.25
N LEU A 241 -1.60 9.21 -14.21
CA LEU A 241 -2.27 7.92 -14.33
C LEU A 241 -1.28 6.78 -14.64
N ALA A 242 -0.30 7.02 -15.52
CA ALA A 242 0.75 6.05 -15.84
C ALA A 242 1.61 5.74 -14.61
N MET A 243 2.02 6.75 -13.85
CA MET A 243 2.75 6.58 -12.58
C MET A 243 1.95 5.77 -11.55
N LEU A 244 0.67 6.10 -11.34
CA LEU A 244 -0.16 5.37 -10.36
C LEU A 244 -0.37 3.91 -10.76
N ARG A 245 -0.50 3.61 -12.05
CA ARG A 245 -0.56 2.22 -12.55
C ARG A 245 0.73 1.46 -12.25
N CYS A 246 1.91 2.10 -12.38
CA CYS A 246 3.17 1.53 -11.92
C CYS A 246 3.15 1.26 -10.41
N PHE A 247 2.68 2.21 -9.60
CA PHE A 247 2.66 2.07 -8.15
C PHE A 247 1.71 0.96 -7.68
N LEU A 248 0.61 0.75 -8.40
CA LEU A 248 -0.39 -0.27 -8.13
C LEU A 248 -0.05 -1.66 -8.73
N GLY A 249 1.12 -1.81 -9.38
CA GLY A 249 1.54 -3.07 -10.00
C GLY A 249 0.75 -3.47 -11.25
N GLN A 250 0.09 -2.53 -11.91
CA GLN A 250 -0.71 -2.74 -13.12
C GLN A 250 0.16 -2.58 -14.38
N GLU A 251 1.20 -3.40 -14.56
CA GLU A 251 2.25 -3.18 -15.58
C GLU A 251 1.71 -3.08 -17.01
N GLU A 252 0.77 -3.95 -17.41
CA GLU A 252 0.20 -3.92 -18.76
C GLU A 252 -0.53 -2.60 -19.06
N ASP A 253 -1.35 -2.13 -18.10
CA ASP A 253 -2.06 -0.86 -18.25
C ASP A 253 -1.14 0.34 -18.08
N ALA A 254 -0.10 0.22 -17.24
CA ALA A 254 0.95 1.23 -17.10
C ALA A 254 1.69 1.42 -18.42
N ALA A 255 2.13 0.33 -19.07
CA ALA A 255 2.82 0.38 -20.34
C ALA A 255 1.97 1.02 -21.44
N LYS A 256 0.69 0.65 -21.55
CA LYS A 256 -0.27 1.33 -22.46
C LYS A 256 -0.37 2.83 -22.17
N SER A 257 -0.36 3.21 -20.90
CA SER A 257 -0.45 4.62 -20.49
C SER A 257 0.80 5.40 -20.88
N TRP A 258 1.97 4.82 -20.65
CA TRP A 258 3.25 5.42 -21.02
C TRP A 258 3.38 5.60 -22.54
N ARG A 259 2.87 4.67 -23.36
CA ARG A 259 2.77 4.88 -24.81
C ARG A 259 1.83 6.01 -25.22
N ILE A 260 0.75 6.21 -24.47
CA ILE A 260 -0.10 7.38 -24.71
C ILE A 260 0.71 8.63 -24.43
N CYS A 261 1.45 8.70 -23.31
CA CYS A 261 2.32 9.82 -22.97
C CYS A 261 3.39 10.09 -24.06
N SER A 262 4.04 9.05 -24.60
CA SER A 262 5.05 9.21 -25.66
C SER A 262 4.48 9.77 -26.97
N SER A 263 3.17 9.59 -27.20
CA SER A 263 2.47 10.09 -28.39
C SER A 263 1.86 11.49 -28.26
N LEU A 264 2.02 12.16 -27.12
CA LEU A 264 1.50 13.51 -26.91
C LEU A 264 2.41 14.53 -27.60
N THR A 265 1.85 15.30 -28.55
CA THR A 265 2.59 16.20 -29.43
C THR A 265 2.95 17.55 -28.81
N GLU A 266 2.26 18.00 -27.76
CA GLU A 266 2.53 19.24 -27.02
C GLU A 266 1.97 19.09 -25.58
N PRO A 267 2.63 19.61 -24.52
CA PRO A 267 3.92 20.30 -24.42
C PRO A 267 5.07 19.36 -24.01
N THR A 268 4.93 18.06 -24.24
CA THR A 268 5.92 17.04 -23.86
C THR A 268 7.20 17.22 -24.68
N SER A 269 8.37 17.33 -24.03
CA SER A 269 9.64 17.43 -24.76
C SER A 269 9.95 16.10 -25.48
N LEU A 270 10.83 16.13 -26.48
CA LEU A 270 11.29 14.90 -27.14
C LEU A 270 11.93 13.93 -26.12
N GLU A 271 12.62 14.46 -25.12
CA GLU A 271 13.22 13.69 -24.04
C GLU A 271 12.14 12.96 -23.22
N ASP A 272 11.11 13.68 -22.78
CA ASP A 272 9.99 13.10 -22.04
C ASP A 272 9.25 12.03 -22.84
N ALA A 273 9.08 12.23 -24.15
CA ALA A 273 8.44 11.26 -25.03
C ALA A 273 9.28 9.97 -25.17
N VAL A 274 10.61 10.12 -25.28
CA VAL A 274 11.56 8.99 -25.32
C VAL A 274 11.58 8.24 -23.99
N GLU A 275 11.61 8.95 -22.85
CA GLU A 275 11.55 8.33 -21.52
C GLU A 275 10.24 7.58 -21.31
N ALA A 276 9.11 8.15 -21.73
CA ALA A 276 7.81 7.50 -21.67
C ALA A 276 7.78 6.22 -22.52
N GLU A 277 8.28 6.24 -23.75
CA GLU A 277 8.34 5.03 -24.58
C GLU A 277 9.29 3.98 -23.99
N ALA A 278 10.44 4.38 -23.46
CA ALA A 278 11.38 3.48 -22.81
C ALA A 278 10.77 2.83 -21.55
N MET A 279 10.02 3.60 -20.75
CA MET A 279 9.27 3.07 -19.62
C MET A 279 8.21 2.06 -20.07
N ALA A 280 7.47 2.35 -21.16
CA ALA A 280 6.49 1.42 -21.70
C ALA A 280 7.11 0.08 -22.15
N GLN A 281 8.28 0.14 -22.80
CA GLN A 281 8.99 -1.07 -23.25
C GLN A 281 9.50 -1.91 -22.08
N LEU A 282 10.02 -1.28 -21.03
CA LEU A 282 10.45 -1.95 -19.80
C LEU A 282 9.31 -2.69 -19.12
N LEU A 283 8.13 -2.08 -19.02
CA LEU A 283 6.96 -2.65 -18.35
C LEU A 283 6.26 -3.74 -19.16
N ASP A 284 6.29 -3.66 -20.49
CA ASP A 284 5.72 -4.68 -21.38
C ASP A 284 6.57 -5.96 -21.48
N GLY A 285 7.73 -6.02 -20.81
CA GLY A 285 8.69 -7.13 -20.91
C GLY A 285 9.30 -7.27 -22.31
N ARG A 286 9.12 -6.29 -23.20
CA ARG A 286 9.77 -6.25 -24.51
C ARG A 286 11.21 -5.79 -24.31
N PRO A 287 12.21 -6.59 -24.71
CA PRO A 287 13.59 -6.14 -24.59
C PRO A 287 13.79 -4.87 -25.42
N LEU A 288 14.40 -3.86 -24.79
CA LEU A 288 14.89 -2.64 -25.45
C LEU A 288 15.87 -3.07 -26.56
N GLY A 289 15.37 -3.19 -27.80
CA GLY A 289 16.15 -3.68 -28.95
C GLY A 289 15.45 -4.70 -29.87
N ALA A 290 14.25 -5.19 -29.53
CA ALA A 290 13.45 -5.96 -30.48
C ALA A 290 12.60 -5.01 -31.35
N GLU A 291 13.11 -4.76 -32.57
CA GLU A 291 12.42 -4.12 -33.70
C GLU A 291 12.21 -2.59 -33.61
N VAL A 292 13.30 -1.83 -33.79
CA VAL A 292 13.20 -0.57 -34.52
C VAL A 292 13.50 -0.90 -36.00
N PRO A 293 12.50 -0.93 -36.90
CA PRO A 293 12.81 -0.99 -38.32
C PRO A 293 13.47 0.34 -38.69
N ILE A 294 14.77 0.28 -38.96
CA ILE A 294 15.50 1.38 -39.57
C ILE A 294 14.95 1.52 -40.99
N VAL A 295 14.23 2.62 -41.25
CA VAL A 295 13.96 3.13 -42.60
C VAL A 295 14.86 4.32 -42.82
#